data_AF-A0A222F5D9-F1
#
_entry.id   AF-A0A222F5D9-F1
#
_cell.length_a   1.000
_cell.length_b   1.000
_cell.length_c   1.000
_cell.angle_alpha   90.00
_cell.angle_beta   90.00
_cell.angle_gamma   90.00
#
_symmetry.space_group_name_H-M   'P 1'
#
loop_
_entity.id
_entity.type
_entity.pdbx_description
1 polymer ?
#
loop_
_entity_poly.entity_id
_entity_poly.type
_entity_poly.pdbx_seq_one_letter_code
_entity_poly.pdbx_strand_id
1 'polypeptide(L)'
;MPLKLRPAKLSDAPALTDILHRAKASWGYTPDLMAEFREHWRITEATIRSLTVTVAEKDGVAVAFSGVTQQGDDTLLVDFLFVAPEAQGQGIGDLLLTRSEDKAREQGLPRLYLEADAHAGPFYEKRGFTTLSTRPSEMSPGKEIPLMEKWLAPSVHQVSSLDIHVSSAPWKFEITNEDAIEEHFEEAKKRIALLWNGRTLKLTGYHFENGIFKGTCAECSFAAYLAWRDWGAPDASSFNLFGSAILRASDGALLFGVMSERTATAGLIYPPGGNLDPTDLLDDGRVDVVGAIYRELEEETGLGKNDVSARDLLVTFDGSRISLGLVLDVPEKAETVRESILRFSAASREQELSDVRIVRSLADLQDPAMISYARSIARYLLT
;
A
#
# COMPACT_ATOMS: atom_id res chain seq x y z
N MET A 1 21.87 3.50 -8.20
CA MET A 1 21.04 2.48 -7.52
C MET A 1 19.58 2.96 -7.46
N PRO A 2 18.62 2.03 -7.38
CA PRO A 2 17.20 2.35 -7.25
C PRO A 2 16.92 3.25 -6.03
N LEU A 3 15.94 4.13 -6.17
CA LEU A 3 15.29 4.76 -5.02
C LEU A 3 14.65 3.66 -4.17
N LYS A 4 14.79 3.73 -2.85
CA LYS A 4 14.16 2.82 -1.89
C LYS A 4 13.42 3.64 -0.84
N LEU A 5 12.22 3.23 -0.47
CA LEU A 5 11.53 3.75 0.72
C LEU A 5 11.66 2.74 1.84
N ARG A 6 12.07 3.20 3.01
CA ARG A 6 12.24 2.35 4.19
C ARG A 6 11.86 3.08 5.47
N PRO A 7 11.50 2.37 6.54
CA PRO A 7 11.43 2.96 7.87
C PRO A 7 12.76 3.61 8.26
N ALA A 8 12.69 4.71 9.00
CA ALA A 8 13.88 5.33 9.60
C ALA A 8 14.46 4.42 10.69
N LYS A 9 15.79 4.42 10.77
CA LYS A 9 16.57 3.89 11.89
C LYS A 9 16.94 5.05 12.79
N LEU A 10 17.16 4.79 14.08
CA LEU A 10 17.60 5.82 15.03
C LEU A 10 18.89 6.53 14.56
N SER A 11 19.80 5.76 13.95
CA SER A 11 21.05 6.28 13.37
C SER A 11 20.85 7.24 12.19
N ASP A 12 19.65 7.33 11.60
CA ASP A 12 19.36 8.28 10.52
C ASP A 12 19.19 9.72 11.06
N ALA A 13 18.99 9.92 12.37
CA ALA A 13 18.68 11.22 12.97
C ALA A 13 19.62 12.37 12.52
N PRO A 14 20.96 12.20 12.48
CA PRO A 14 21.86 13.24 11.97
C PRO A 14 21.64 13.55 10.48
N ALA A 15 21.43 12.53 9.64
CA ALA A 15 21.19 12.70 8.22
C ALA A 15 19.84 13.37 7.94
N LEU A 16 18.78 13.00 8.67
CA LEU A 16 17.46 13.63 8.54
C LEU A 16 17.48 15.09 9.00
N THR A 17 18.25 15.40 10.05
CA THR A 17 18.48 16.79 10.49
C THR A 17 19.18 17.62 9.42
N ASP A 18 20.22 17.06 8.77
CA ASP A 18 20.91 17.72 7.68
C ASP A 18 19.99 17.99 6.47
N ILE A 19 19.17 17.01 6.08
CA ILE A 19 18.15 17.18 5.02
C ILE A 19 17.16 18.29 5.37
N LEU A 20 16.61 18.27 6.59
CA LEU A 20 15.70 19.31 7.11
C LEU A 20 16.32 20.70 6.95
N HIS A 21 17.57 20.88 7.41
CA HIS A 21 18.26 22.17 7.38
C HIS A 21 18.56 22.65 5.95
N ARG A 22 19.03 21.75 5.07
CA ARG A 22 19.35 22.11 3.68
C ARG A 22 18.09 22.40 2.87
N ALA A 23 17.04 21.60 3.02
CA ALA A 23 15.76 21.79 2.35
C ALA A 23 15.07 23.09 2.82
N LYS A 24 15.17 23.43 4.11
CA LYS A 24 14.67 24.70 4.61
C LYS A 24 15.47 25.89 4.06
N ALA A 25 16.80 25.77 4.01
CA ALA A 25 17.68 26.83 3.49
C ALA A 25 17.46 27.14 2.00
N SER A 26 17.00 26.17 1.19
CA SER A 26 16.78 26.39 -0.25
C SER A 26 15.68 27.41 -0.58
N TRP A 27 14.87 27.80 0.41
CA TRP A 27 13.87 28.87 0.25
C TRP A 27 14.45 30.30 0.28
N GLY A 28 15.74 30.45 0.58
CA GLY A 28 16.42 31.74 0.54
C GLY A 28 16.26 32.60 1.80
N TYR A 29 16.02 31.98 2.97
CA TYR A 29 16.01 32.68 4.25
C TYR A 29 17.39 33.26 4.60
N THR A 30 17.40 34.30 5.44
CA THR A 30 18.65 34.95 5.86
C THR A 30 19.52 34.01 6.70
N PRO A 31 20.86 34.21 6.70
CA PRO A 31 21.76 33.39 7.50
C PRO A 31 21.42 33.37 8.99
N ASP A 32 20.97 34.49 9.57
CA ASP A 32 20.63 34.61 10.99
C ASP A 32 19.39 33.79 11.36
N LEU A 33 18.31 33.90 10.57
CA LEU A 33 17.11 33.08 10.77
C LEU A 33 17.42 31.59 10.61
N MET A 34 18.28 31.24 9.64
CA MET A 34 18.72 29.85 9.48
C MET A 34 19.61 29.37 10.63
N ALA A 35 20.41 30.25 11.25
CA ALA A 35 21.21 29.88 12.41
C ALA A 35 20.32 29.54 13.61
N GLU A 36 19.33 30.39 13.90
CA GLU A 36 18.33 30.16 14.95
C GLU A 36 17.52 28.87 14.69
N PHE A 37 17.08 28.66 13.44
CA PHE A 37 16.37 27.44 13.06
C PHE A 37 17.21 26.18 13.31
N ARG A 38 18.51 26.19 12.97
CA ARG A 38 19.43 25.04 13.15
C ARG A 38 19.71 24.72 14.61
N GLU A 39 19.64 25.72 15.48
CA GLU A 39 19.81 25.54 16.92
C GLU A 39 18.62 24.79 17.53
N HIS A 40 17.40 25.12 17.11
CA HIS A 40 16.17 24.63 17.74
C HIS A 40 15.51 23.43 17.04
N TRP A 41 15.63 23.32 15.71
CA TRP A 41 14.90 22.32 14.93
C TRP A 41 15.81 21.19 14.48
N ARG A 42 15.64 20.01 15.07
CA ARG A 42 16.41 18.80 14.72
C ARG A 42 15.52 17.57 14.72
N ILE A 43 15.87 16.61 13.88
CA ILE A 43 15.32 15.26 13.98
C ILE A 43 16.16 14.50 14.99
N THR A 44 15.53 14.08 16.09
CA THR A 44 16.20 13.34 17.16
C THR A 44 15.80 11.86 17.13
N GLU A 45 16.52 11.01 17.85
CA GLU A 45 16.08 9.64 18.08
C GLU A 45 14.69 9.58 18.74
N ALA A 46 14.38 10.53 19.63
CA ALA A 46 13.06 10.63 20.25
C ALA A 46 11.98 10.93 19.20
N THR A 47 12.25 11.83 18.25
CA THR A 47 11.36 12.12 17.12
C THR A 47 11.10 10.87 16.28
N ILE A 48 12.15 10.09 15.97
CA ILE A 48 12.02 8.85 15.20
C ILE A 48 11.21 7.79 15.96
N ARG A 49 11.28 7.76 17.30
CA ARG A 49 10.47 6.84 18.11
C ARG A 49 9.01 7.27 18.23
N SER A 50 8.74 8.56 18.24
CA SER A 50 7.38 9.10 18.43
C SER A 50 6.56 9.13 17.15
N LEU A 51 7.22 9.13 15.99
CA LEU A 51 6.56 9.24 14.67
C LEU A 51 6.77 7.97 13.86
N THR A 52 5.86 7.71 12.92
CA THR A 52 6.17 6.82 11.80
C THR A 52 6.97 7.62 10.77
N VAL A 53 8.28 7.37 10.70
CA VAL A 53 9.18 8.08 9.78
C VAL A 53 9.55 7.20 8.59
N THR A 54 9.23 7.67 7.38
CA THR A 54 9.62 7.03 6.11
C THR A 54 10.79 7.79 5.49
N VAL A 55 11.87 7.09 5.18
CA VAL A 55 13.07 7.62 4.53
C VAL A 55 13.09 7.19 3.08
N ALA A 56 13.29 8.14 2.17
CA ALA A 56 13.67 7.87 0.80
C ALA A 56 15.20 7.84 0.71
N GLU A 57 15.74 6.70 0.30
CA GLU A 57 17.15 6.42 0.18
C GLU A 57 17.54 6.22 -1.28
N LYS A 58 18.67 6.79 -1.69
CA LYS A 58 19.29 6.55 -2.98
C LYS A 58 20.78 6.32 -2.78
N ASP A 59 21.31 5.25 -3.37
CA ASP A 59 22.74 4.88 -3.25
C ASP A 59 23.19 4.73 -1.78
N GLY A 60 22.33 4.21 -0.90
CA GLY A 60 22.62 4.06 0.53
C GLY A 60 22.55 5.36 1.34
N VAL A 61 22.19 6.48 0.72
CA VAL A 61 22.12 7.81 1.33
C VAL A 61 20.67 8.28 1.43
N ALA A 62 20.27 8.76 2.61
CA ALA A 62 18.98 9.40 2.78
C ALA A 62 18.91 10.71 1.96
N VAL A 63 17.90 10.85 1.12
CA VAL A 63 17.70 12.03 0.26
C VAL A 63 16.39 12.77 0.54
N ALA A 64 15.44 12.12 1.21
CA ALA A 64 14.21 12.74 1.68
C ALA A 64 13.60 11.93 2.83
N PHE A 65 12.67 12.52 3.57
CA PHE A 65 11.88 11.80 4.55
C PHE A 65 10.52 12.45 4.79
N SER A 66 9.57 11.64 5.28
CA SER A 66 8.33 12.11 5.90
C SER A 66 8.19 11.55 7.30
N GLY A 67 7.50 12.29 8.18
CA GLY A 67 7.18 11.88 9.54
C GLY A 67 5.71 12.12 9.79
N VAL A 68 4.99 11.08 10.21
CA VAL A 68 3.55 11.14 10.48
C VAL A 68 3.19 10.59 11.85
N THR A 69 2.10 11.10 12.41
CA THR A 69 1.51 10.59 13.65
C THR A 69 -0.01 10.66 13.61
N GLN A 70 -0.67 9.77 14.33
CA GLN A 70 -2.11 9.82 14.51
C GLN A 70 -2.47 10.92 15.52
N GLN A 71 -3.47 11.73 15.19
CA GLN A 71 -4.05 12.74 16.05
C GLN A 71 -5.54 12.46 16.23
N GLY A 72 -5.93 12.04 17.44
CA GLY A 72 -7.31 11.61 17.69
C GLY A 72 -7.68 10.34 16.93
N ASP A 73 -8.98 10.16 16.66
CA ASP A 73 -9.51 8.92 16.08
C ASP A 73 -9.67 8.97 14.55
N ASP A 74 -9.45 10.14 13.92
CA ASP A 74 -9.80 10.36 12.51
C ASP A 74 -8.71 11.01 11.65
N THR A 75 -7.62 11.51 12.26
CA THR A 75 -6.66 12.37 11.57
C THR A 75 -5.24 11.80 11.63
N LEU A 76 -4.56 11.77 10.49
CA LEU A 76 -3.11 11.58 10.39
C LEU A 76 -2.44 12.95 10.18
N LEU A 77 -1.60 13.36 11.12
CA LEU A 77 -0.76 14.55 11.03
C LEU A 77 0.51 14.24 10.23
N VAL A 78 0.81 15.05 9.21
CA VAL A 78 2.09 15.04 8.50
C VAL A 78 2.98 16.14 9.08
N ASP A 79 3.76 15.78 10.10
CA ASP A 79 4.67 16.70 10.80
C ASP A 79 5.88 17.10 9.96
N PHE A 80 6.39 16.14 9.18
CA PHE A 80 7.59 16.35 8.38
C PHE A 80 7.38 15.85 6.96
N LEU A 81 7.82 16.64 5.98
CA LEU A 81 8.03 16.21 4.59
C LEU A 81 9.13 17.08 4.00
N PHE A 82 10.35 16.53 3.90
CA PHE A 82 11.53 17.26 3.43
C PHE A 82 12.27 16.46 2.38
N VAL A 83 12.68 17.16 1.31
CA VAL A 83 13.47 16.62 0.20
C VAL A 83 14.74 17.45 0.07
N ALA A 84 15.89 16.79 0.10
CA ALA A 84 17.18 17.43 -0.09
C ALA A 84 17.22 18.23 -1.40
N PRO A 85 17.85 19.42 -1.46
CA PRO A 85 17.82 20.29 -2.64
C PRO A 85 18.19 19.59 -3.95
N GLU A 86 19.23 18.77 -3.94
CA GLU A 86 19.72 17.97 -5.07
C GLU A 86 18.73 16.87 -5.54
N ALA A 87 17.75 16.53 -4.71
CA ALA A 87 16.73 15.52 -4.95
C ALA A 87 15.34 16.12 -5.26
N GLN A 88 15.19 17.45 -5.21
CA GLN A 88 13.94 18.14 -5.51
C GLN A 88 13.59 18.05 -7.00
N GLY A 89 12.30 18.19 -7.32
CA GLY A 89 11.79 18.13 -8.70
C GLY A 89 11.76 16.73 -9.32
N GLN A 90 12.16 15.69 -8.59
CA GLN A 90 12.23 14.30 -9.06
C GLN A 90 11.01 13.44 -8.64
N GLY A 91 9.96 14.05 -8.08
CA GLY A 91 8.75 13.34 -7.64
C GLY A 91 8.85 12.66 -6.26
N ILE A 92 9.98 12.76 -5.55
CA ILE A 92 10.18 12.07 -4.26
C ILE A 92 9.23 12.60 -3.17
N GLY A 93 9.00 13.91 -3.09
CA GLY A 93 8.07 14.49 -2.11
C GLY A 93 6.63 14.07 -2.35
N ASP A 94 6.25 13.92 -3.61
CA ASP A 94 4.96 13.36 -4.05
C ASP A 94 4.80 11.91 -3.60
N LEU A 95 5.81 11.08 -3.86
CA LEU A 95 5.82 9.69 -3.44
C LEU A 95 5.72 9.57 -1.91
N LEU A 96 6.46 10.38 -1.14
CA LEU A 96 6.38 10.39 0.32
C LEU A 96 5.01 10.83 0.83
N LEU A 97 4.39 11.85 0.22
CA LEU A 97 3.04 12.27 0.57
C LEU A 97 2.01 11.17 0.26
N THR A 98 2.14 10.50 -0.89
CA THR A 98 1.30 9.35 -1.26
C THR A 98 1.42 8.24 -0.22
N ARG A 99 2.63 7.94 0.26
CA ARG A 99 2.84 6.95 1.34
C ARG A 99 2.25 7.40 2.68
N SER A 100 2.23 8.70 2.97
CA SER A 100 1.49 9.22 4.13
C SER A 100 -0.02 9.02 3.98
N GLU A 101 -0.58 9.23 2.79
CA GLU A 101 -2.00 8.95 2.51
C GLU A 101 -2.31 7.44 2.64
N ASP A 102 -1.43 6.58 2.14
CA ASP A 102 -1.56 5.13 2.27
C ASP A 102 -1.57 4.72 3.75
N LYS A 103 -0.67 5.30 4.57
CA LYS A 103 -0.62 5.06 6.01
C LYS A 103 -1.92 5.48 6.71
N ALA A 104 -2.52 6.61 6.31
CA ALA A 104 -3.80 7.05 6.84
C ALA A 104 -4.91 6.03 6.52
N ARG A 105 -4.98 5.54 5.26
CA ARG A 105 -5.95 4.51 4.86
C ARG A 105 -5.74 3.20 5.63
N GLU A 106 -4.50 2.75 5.80
CA GLU A 106 -4.16 1.55 6.55
C GLU A 106 -4.66 1.61 8.01
N GLN A 107 -4.57 2.80 8.63
CA GLN A 107 -5.03 3.07 9.98
C GLN A 107 -6.53 3.40 10.07
N GLY A 108 -7.23 3.47 8.94
CA GLY A 108 -8.65 3.85 8.89
C GLY A 108 -8.90 5.32 9.21
N LEU A 109 -7.90 6.19 9.07
CA LEU A 109 -7.99 7.62 9.30
C LEU A 109 -8.46 8.32 8.00
N PRO A 110 -9.66 8.90 7.96
CA PRO A 110 -10.20 9.52 6.76
C PRO A 110 -9.59 10.89 6.44
N ARG A 111 -8.74 11.45 7.30
CA ARG A 111 -8.24 12.83 7.17
C ARG A 111 -6.74 12.90 7.32
N LEU A 112 -6.10 13.69 6.45
CA LEU A 112 -4.75 14.19 6.64
C LEU A 112 -4.78 15.64 7.07
N TYR A 113 -3.85 16.02 7.93
CA TYR A 113 -3.64 17.39 8.36
C TYR A 113 -2.15 17.73 8.33
N LEU A 114 -1.81 18.98 7.98
CA LEU A 114 -0.45 19.46 7.99
C LEU A 114 -0.37 20.97 8.17
N GLU A 115 0.78 21.43 8.65
CA GLU A 115 1.18 22.82 8.59
C GLU A 115 2.23 22.97 7.47
N ALA A 116 1.89 23.69 6.40
CA ALA A 116 2.83 23.84 5.29
C ALA A 116 3.80 25.00 5.54
N ASP A 117 5.02 24.88 5.03
CA ASP A 117 5.87 26.05 4.87
C ASP A 117 5.16 27.15 4.06
N ALA A 118 5.43 28.42 4.35
CA ALA A 118 4.88 29.57 3.63
C ALA A 118 5.11 29.51 2.11
N HIS A 119 6.07 28.71 1.64
CA HIS A 119 6.36 28.48 0.22
C HIS A 119 5.80 27.17 -0.34
N ALA A 120 5.30 26.27 0.51
CA ALA A 120 4.89 24.91 0.15
C ALA A 120 3.38 24.74 -0.06
N GLY A 121 2.54 25.72 0.30
CA GLY A 121 1.08 25.66 0.09
C GLY A 121 0.66 25.17 -1.30
N PRO A 122 1.18 25.76 -2.40
CA PRO A 122 0.81 25.34 -3.76
C PRO A 122 1.15 23.87 -4.11
N PHE A 123 2.12 23.25 -3.42
CA PHE A 123 2.42 21.83 -3.59
C PHE A 123 1.29 20.96 -3.04
N TYR A 124 0.78 21.28 -1.85
CA TYR A 124 -0.31 20.54 -1.21
C TYR A 124 -1.67 20.82 -1.86
N GLU A 125 -1.94 22.05 -2.30
CA GLU A 125 -3.18 22.41 -3.01
C GLU A 125 -3.36 21.56 -4.27
N LYS A 126 -2.30 21.39 -5.07
CA LYS A 126 -2.30 20.51 -6.25
C LYS A 126 -2.57 19.04 -5.92
N ARG A 127 -2.47 18.66 -4.64
CA ARG A 127 -2.74 17.31 -4.12
C ARG A 127 -4.10 17.17 -3.48
N GLY A 128 -4.95 18.17 -3.61
CA GLY A 128 -6.30 18.18 -3.09
C GLY A 128 -6.37 18.54 -1.61
N PHE A 129 -5.31 19.11 -1.04
CA PHE A 129 -5.40 19.74 0.27
C PHE A 129 -6.09 21.10 0.16
N THR A 130 -6.86 21.46 1.18
CA THR A 130 -7.51 22.75 1.32
C THR A 130 -6.98 23.47 2.57
N THR A 131 -6.85 24.78 2.49
CA THR A 131 -6.43 25.61 3.64
C THR A 131 -7.61 25.80 4.59
N LEU A 132 -7.43 25.39 5.84
CA LEU A 132 -8.39 25.58 6.92
C LEU A 132 -8.24 26.94 7.61
N SER A 133 -6.99 27.30 7.88
CA SER A 133 -6.62 28.54 8.56
C SER A 133 -5.18 28.90 8.20
N THR A 134 -4.76 30.09 8.58
CA THR A 134 -3.36 30.51 8.48
C THR A 134 -2.86 31.04 9.81
N ARG A 135 -1.53 31.06 9.95
CA ARG A 135 -0.85 31.80 11.02
C ARG A 135 0.35 32.58 10.45
N PRO A 136 0.80 33.66 11.10
CA PRO A 136 2.00 34.38 10.65
C PRO A 136 3.25 33.49 10.68
N SER A 137 4.13 33.67 9.69
CA SER A 137 5.42 32.98 9.63
C SER A 137 6.50 33.73 10.42
N GLU A 138 7.13 33.03 11.38
CA GLU A 138 8.31 33.54 12.09
C GLU A 138 9.54 33.63 11.18
N MET A 139 9.66 32.72 10.22
CA MET A 139 10.77 32.64 9.27
C MET A 139 10.59 33.56 8.04
N SER A 140 9.40 34.12 7.85
CA SER A 140 9.08 35.01 6.72
C SER A 140 8.07 36.07 7.14
N PRO A 141 8.53 37.15 7.80
CA PRO A 141 7.66 38.24 8.21
C PRO A 141 6.81 38.77 7.04
N GLY A 142 5.50 38.87 7.24
CA GLY A 142 4.53 39.28 6.22
C GLY A 142 4.01 38.14 5.33
N LYS A 143 4.46 36.90 5.53
CA LYS A 143 3.85 35.71 4.95
C LYS A 143 3.08 34.91 5.98
N GLU A 144 2.12 34.16 5.47
CA GLU A 144 1.27 33.26 6.22
C GLU A 144 1.70 31.81 6.00
N ILE A 145 1.64 31.02 7.06
CA ILE A 145 1.77 29.57 7.07
C ILE A 145 0.36 28.98 7.00
N PRO A 146 0.00 28.23 5.95
CA PRO A 146 -1.31 27.61 5.85
C PRO A 146 -1.35 26.29 6.64
N LEU A 147 -2.41 26.12 7.41
CA LEU A 147 -2.78 24.88 8.07
C LEU A 147 -3.81 24.21 7.15
N MET A 148 -3.50 23.02 6.66
CA MET A 148 -4.20 22.41 5.55
C MET A 148 -4.73 21.03 5.91
N GLU A 149 -5.83 20.62 5.29
CA GLU A 149 -6.38 19.28 5.42
C GLU A 149 -6.67 18.64 4.07
N LYS A 150 -6.79 17.32 4.08
CA LYS A 150 -7.34 16.55 2.97
C LYS A 150 -8.19 15.41 3.52
N TRP A 151 -9.42 15.31 3.03
CA TRP A 151 -10.27 14.14 3.27
C TRP A 151 -10.02 13.08 2.20
N LEU A 152 -9.78 11.86 2.65
CA LEU A 152 -9.57 10.71 1.79
C LEU A 152 -10.91 10.11 1.38
N ALA A 153 -11.06 9.83 0.09
CA ALA A 153 -12.18 9.04 -0.41
C ALA A 153 -12.13 7.61 0.18
N PRO A 154 -13.29 6.93 0.32
CA PRO A 154 -13.34 5.51 0.65
C PRO A 154 -12.42 4.70 -0.25
N SER A 155 -11.79 3.66 0.29
CA SER A 155 -10.86 2.82 -0.48
C SER A 155 -11.56 1.72 -1.29
N VAL A 156 -12.83 1.43 -0.99
CA VAL A 156 -13.60 0.31 -1.57
C VAL A 156 -14.71 0.86 -2.46
N HIS A 157 -14.83 0.32 -3.66
CA HIS A 157 -15.86 0.70 -4.62
C HIS A 157 -16.41 -0.53 -5.35
N GLN A 158 -17.68 -0.48 -5.75
CA GLN A 158 -18.24 -1.45 -6.69
C GLN A 158 -17.63 -1.28 -8.09
N VAL A 159 -17.47 -2.42 -8.76
CA VAL A 159 -16.99 -2.55 -10.13
C VAL A 159 -18.08 -3.20 -10.97
N SER A 160 -18.47 -2.54 -12.06
CA SER A 160 -19.44 -3.04 -13.03
C SER A 160 -18.75 -3.72 -14.23
N SER A 161 -17.50 -3.37 -14.53
CA SER A 161 -16.76 -3.94 -15.65
C SER A 161 -15.24 -3.87 -15.45
N LEU A 162 -14.54 -4.89 -15.97
CA LEU A 162 -13.09 -4.99 -16.03
C LEU A 162 -12.62 -4.99 -17.49
N ASP A 163 -11.58 -4.21 -17.77
CA ASP A 163 -10.92 -4.11 -19.07
C ASP A 163 -9.41 -4.01 -18.86
N ILE A 164 -8.77 -5.16 -18.63
CA ILE A 164 -7.35 -5.25 -18.26
C ILE A 164 -6.63 -6.05 -19.32
N HIS A 165 -5.56 -5.49 -19.86
CA HIS A 165 -4.75 -6.11 -20.92
C HIS A 165 -3.28 -6.19 -20.53
N VAL A 166 -2.58 -7.16 -21.09
CA VAL A 166 -1.11 -7.19 -21.03
C VAL A 166 -0.51 -6.41 -22.19
N SER A 167 0.41 -5.50 -21.86
CA SER A 167 1.24 -4.80 -22.83
C SER A 167 2.48 -5.62 -23.17
N SER A 168 2.93 -5.51 -24.41
CA SER A 168 4.25 -5.99 -24.84
C SER A 168 5.40 -5.09 -24.34
N ALA A 169 5.10 -3.89 -23.86
CA ALA A 169 6.11 -3.01 -23.28
C ALA A 169 6.59 -3.59 -21.93
N PRO A 170 7.92 -3.71 -21.72
CA PRO A 170 8.44 -4.22 -20.46
C PRO A 170 8.17 -3.23 -19.31
N TRP A 171 8.11 -3.74 -18.08
CA TRP A 171 7.99 -2.88 -16.93
C TRP A 171 9.28 -2.06 -16.73
N LYS A 172 9.17 -0.74 -16.86
CA LYS A 172 10.32 0.18 -16.83
C LYS A 172 11.19 0.02 -15.58
N PHE A 173 10.59 -0.25 -14.42
CA PHE A 173 11.34 -0.45 -13.18
C PHE A 173 12.27 -1.67 -13.25
N GLU A 174 11.80 -2.78 -13.82
CA GLU A 174 12.60 -4.01 -13.96
C GLU A 174 13.82 -3.76 -14.83
N ILE A 175 13.63 -3.22 -16.04
CA ILE A 175 14.74 -2.95 -16.97
C ILE A 175 15.73 -1.90 -16.47
N THR A 176 15.29 -0.96 -15.63
CA THR A 176 16.15 0.12 -15.13
C THR A 176 17.03 -0.36 -13.96
N ASN A 177 16.63 -1.44 -13.27
CA ASN A 177 17.24 -1.88 -12.03
C ASN A 177 17.70 -3.34 -12.08
N GLU A 178 17.88 -3.92 -13.27
CA GLU A 178 18.19 -5.33 -13.50
C GLU A 178 19.28 -5.87 -12.57
N ASP A 179 20.48 -5.25 -12.59
CA ASP A 179 21.62 -5.66 -11.74
C ASP A 179 21.27 -5.66 -10.24
N ALA A 180 20.57 -4.62 -9.77
CA ALA A 180 20.21 -4.47 -8.36
C ALA A 180 19.10 -5.45 -7.95
N ILE A 181 18.21 -5.81 -8.88
CA ILE A 181 17.17 -6.81 -8.67
C ILE A 181 17.80 -8.20 -8.58
N GLU A 182 18.75 -8.53 -9.46
CA GLU A 182 19.48 -9.80 -9.43
C GLU A 182 20.21 -9.97 -8.10
N GLU A 183 20.97 -8.95 -7.66
CA GLU A 183 21.68 -8.98 -6.37
C GLU A 183 20.71 -9.18 -5.18
N HIS A 184 19.59 -8.46 -5.17
CA HIS A 184 18.55 -8.60 -4.13
C HIS A 184 17.93 -9.99 -4.11
N PHE A 185 17.70 -10.57 -5.30
CA PHE A 185 17.09 -11.89 -5.41
C PHE A 185 18.05 -13.01 -4.99
N GLU A 186 19.34 -12.92 -5.34
CA GLU A 186 20.35 -13.86 -4.84
C GLU A 186 20.45 -13.82 -3.31
N GLU A 187 20.38 -12.65 -2.69
CA GLU A 187 20.34 -12.53 -1.24
C GLU A 187 19.04 -13.11 -0.64
N ALA A 188 17.90 -12.94 -1.31
CA ALA A 188 16.64 -13.54 -0.88
C ALA A 188 16.67 -15.09 -0.91
N LYS A 189 17.27 -15.70 -1.94
CA LYS A 189 17.43 -17.17 -2.05
C LYS A 189 18.20 -17.78 -0.89
N LYS A 190 19.16 -17.06 -0.31
CA LYS A 190 19.92 -17.53 0.86
C LYS A 190 19.04 -17.70 2.10
N ARG A 191 17.92 -16.99 2.16
CA ARG A 191 16.98 -17.00 3.29
C ARG A 191 15.73 -17.85 3.04
N ILE A 192 15.35 -18.02 1.78
CA ILE A 192 14.12 -18.71 1.37
C ILE A 192 14.48 -19.86 0.41
N ALA A 193 14.57 -21.08 0.96
CA ALA A 193 15.10 -22.25 0.23
C ALA A 193 14.30 -22.68 -1.02
N LEU A 194 13.00 -22.37 -1.07
CA LEU A 194 12.11 -22.73 -2.19
C LEU A 194 11.80 -21.54 -3.11
N LEU A 195 12.57 -20.44 -3.03
CA LEU A 195 12.33 -19.25 -3.83
C LEU A 195 12.69 -19.50 -5.30
N TRP A 196 11.67 -19.47 -6.16
CA TRP A 196 11.80 -19.62 -7.61
C TRP A 196 11.51 -18.29 -8.32
N ASN A 197 12.27 -17.95 -9.37
CA ASN A 197 12.03 -16.73 -10.15
C ASN A 197 10.96 -16.95 -11.22
N GLY A 198 9.69 -16.94 -10.80
CA GLY A 198 8.54 -17.11 -11.69
C GLY A 198 8.25 -15.86 -12.52
N ARG A 199 7.16 -15.90 -13.29
CA ARG A 199 6.60 -14.74 -14.00
C ARG A 199 5.29 -14.35 -13.34
N THR A 200 5.02 -13.05 -13.28
CA THR A 200 3.79 -12.48 -12.71
C THR A 200 3.38 -11.25 -13.52
N LEU A 201 2.17 -10.74 -13.30
CA LEU A 201 1.66 -9.54 -13.96
C LEU A 201 1.72 -8.34 -13.03
N LYS A 202 2.33 -7.27 -13.50
CA LYS A 202 2.43 -5.99 -12.80
C LYS A 202 1.51 -4.95 -13.43
N LEU A 203 0.59 -4.38 -12.68
CA LEU A 203 -0.21 -3.26 -13.16
C LEU A 203 0.68 -2.01 -13.27
N THR A 204 0.83 -1.47 -14.47
CA THR A 204 1.70 -0.31 -14.78
C THR A 204 0.92 0.95 -15.16
N GLY A 205 -0.41 0.86 -15.19
CA GLY A 205 -1.31 1.99 -15.34
C GLY A 205 -2.76 1.54 -15.22
N TYR A 206 -3.62 2.39 -14.70
CA TYR A 206 -5.06 2.14 -14.64
C TYR A 206 -5.88 3.41 -14.67
N HIS A 207 -7.16 3.25 -14.99
CA HIS A 207 -8.21 4.25 -14.82
C HIS A 207 -9.40 3.60 -14.16
N PHE A 208 -9.95 4.23 -13.12
CA PHE A 208 -11.17 3.77 -12.47
C PHE A 208 -12.17 4.92 -12.40
N GLU A 209 -13.30 4.76 -13.08
CA GLU A 209 -14.33 5.77 -13.14
C GLU A 209 -15.69 5.12 -13.38
N ASN A 210 -16.73 5.57 -12.64
CA ASN A 210 -18.11 5.09 -12.78
C ASN A 210 -18.26 3.56 -12.75
N GLY A 211 -17.46 2.89 -11.90
CA GLY A 211 -17.46 1.43 -11.75
C GLY A 211 -16.70 0.66 -12.83
N ILE A 212 -16.08 1.33 -13.80
CA ILE A 212 -15.31 0.69 -14.86
C ILE A 212 -13.82 0.75 -14.47
N PHE A 213 -13.19 -0.41 -14.30
CA PHE A 213 -11.75 -0.51 -14.05
C PHE A 213 -11.03 -0.91 -15.34
N LYS A 214 -10.22 -0.01 -15.87
CA LYS A 214 -9.36 -0.26 -17.03
C LYS A 214 -7.90 -0.32 -16.59
N GLY A 215 -7.15 -1.30 -17.06
CA GLY A 215 -5.76 -1.51 -16.62
C GLY A 215 -4.83 -1.98 -17.72
N THR A 216 -3.56 -1.65 -17.55
CA THR A 216 -2.46 -2.19 -18.36
C THR A 216 -1.49 -2.92 -17.46
N CYS A 217 -1.34 -4.22 -17.67
CA CYS A 217 -0.32 -5.03 -17.03
C CYS A 217 0.91 -5.17 -17.91
N ALA A 218 2.07 -5.36 -17.28
CA ALA A 218 3.29 -5.84 -17.93
C ALA A 218 3.70 -7.14 -17.24
N GLU A 219 4.15 -8.12 -18.03
CA GLU A 219 4.74 -9.33 -17.47
C GLU A 219 6.11 -9.02 -16.88
N CYS A 220 6.35 -9.40 -15.62
CA CYS A 220 7.63 -9.19 -14.94
C CYS A 220 8.11 -10.45 -14.21
N SER A 221 9.39 -10.45 -13.84
CA SER A 221 9.94 -11.52 -13.01
C SER A 221 9.46 -11.38 -11.56
N PHE A 222 9.31 -12.52 -10.88
CA PHE A 222 9.02 -12.53 -9.46
C PHE A 222 10.11 -11.81 -8.65
N ALA A 223 11.37 -11.89 -9.09
CA ALA A 223 12.49 -11.12 -8.54
C ALA A 223 12.24 -9.61 -8.60
N ALA A 224 11.79 -9.07 -9.73
CA ALA A 224 11.49 -7.66 -9.89
C ALA A 224 10.30 -7.22 -9.02
N TYR A 225 9.24 -8.03 -8.96
CA TYR A 225 8.12 -7.81 -8.04
C TYR A 225 8.60 -7.76 -6.59
N LEU A 226 9.40 -8.73 -6.17
CA LEU A 226 9.94 -8.86 -4.82
C LEU A 226 10.80 -7.65 -4.45
N ALA A 227 11.74 -7.27 -5.32
CA ALA A 227 12.59 -6.10 -5.13
C ALA A 227 11.79 -4.81 -5.01
N TRP A 228 10.83 -4.57 -5.91
CA TRP A 228 9.95 -3.39 -5.84
C TRP A 228 9.19 -3.33 -4.52
N ARG A 229 8.63 -4.46 -4.07
CA ARG A 229 7.89 -4.54 -2.81
C ARG A 229 8.81 -4.23 -1.62
N ASP A 230 9.95 -4.92 -1.56
CA ASP A 230 10.88 -4.81 -0.44
C ASP A 230 11.58 -3.45 -0.37
N TRP A 231 11.66 -2.73 -1.49
CA TRP A 231 12.16 -1.36 -1.57
C TRP A 231 11.06 -0.31 -1.35
N GLY A 232 9.89 -0.71 -0.85
CA GLY A 232 8.81 0.20 -0.46
C GLY A 232 8.01 0.75 -1.65
N ALA A 233 7.93 -0.02 -2.73
CA ALA A 233 7.23 0.33 -3.97
C ALA A 233 7.67 1.71 -4.50
N PRO A 234 8.96 1.90 -4.86
CA PRO A 234 9.51 3.20 -5.19
C PRO A 234 9.03 3.74 -6.54
N ASP A 235 8.51 2.88 -7.41
CA ASP A 235 7.79 3.27 -8.63
C ASP A 235 6.31 3.49 -8.29
N ALA A 236 5.91 4.76 -8.16
CA ALA A 236 4.53 5.17 -7.85
C ALA A 236 3.53 4.89 -8.98
N SER A 237 4.01 4.59 -10.19
CA SER A 237 3.16 4.35 -11.36
C SER A 237 2.73 2.88 -11.49
N SER A 238 3.30 1.99 -10.68
CA SER A 238 2.98 0.57 -10.72
C SER A 238 2.40 0.06 -9.40
N PHE A 239 1.59 -0.98 -9.50
CA PHE A 239 0.79 -1.52 -8.41
C PHE A 239 0.85 -3.05 -8.42
N ASN A 240 0.66 -3.65 -7.26
CA ASN A 240 0.34 -5.07 -7.18
C ASN A 240 -1.18 -5.25 -7.35
N LEU A 241 -1.61 -5.81 -8.48
CA LEU A 241 -3.01 -6.12 -8.74
C LEU A 241 -3.23 -7.63 -8.54
N PHE A 242 -4.22 -7.97 -7.73
CA PHE A 242 -4.51 -9.36 -7.39
C PHE A 242 -6.01 -9.59 -7.20
N GLY A 243 -6.43 -10.84 -7.37
CA GLY A 243 -7.79 -11.28 -7.12
C GLY A 243 -8.01 -11.64 -5.65
N SER A 244 -9.22 -11.44 -5.12
CA SER A 244 -9.61 -12.03 -3.83
C SER A 244 -11.03 -12.61 -3.84
N ALA A 245 -11.21 -13.77 -3.23
CA ALA A 245 -12.48 -14.43 -3.03
C ALA A 245 -13.06 -14.05 -1.66
N ILE A 246 -14.08 -13.21 -1.65
CA ILE A 246 -14.70 -12.70 -0.42
C ILE A 246 -15.93 -13.56 -0.09
N LEU A 247 -15.74 -14.56 0.75
CA LEU A 247 -16.80 -15.49 1.14
C LEU A 247 -17.75 -14.85 2.14
N ARG A 248 -19.05 -14.92 1.84
CA ARG A 248 -20.15 -14.47 2.70
C ARG A 248 -21.11 -15.62 2.96
N ALA A 249 -21.17 -16.10 4.19
CA ALA A 249 -22.05 -17.20 4.59
C ALA A 249 -23.52 -16.78 4.66
N SER A 250 -24.43 -17.76 4.74
CA SER A 250 -25.88 -17.50 4.78
C SER A 250 -26.37 -16.82 6.05
N ASP A 251 -25.57 -16.84 7.13
CA ASP A 251 -25.79 -16.04 8.34
C ASP A 251 -25.19 -14.62 8.24
N GLY A 252 -24.71 -14.22 7.06
CA GLY A 252 -24.22 -12.88 6.74
C GLY A 252 -22.77 -12.61 7.13
N ALA A 253 -22.09 -13.56 7.78
CA ALA A 253 -20.70 -13.39 8.19
C ALA A 253 -19.73 -13.52 7.01
N LEU A 254 -18.61 -12.83 7.10
CA LEU A 254 -17.50 -12.98 6.16
C LEU A 254 -16.50 -14.01 6.68
N LEU A 255 -15.81 -14.71 5.79
CA LEU A 255 -14.76 -15.67 6.13
C LEU A 255 -13.43 -15.27 5.49
N PHE A 256 -12.44 -14.97 6.32
CA PHE A 256 -11.07 -14.64 5.90
C PHE A 256 -10.11 -15.72 6.36
N GLY A 257 -9.20 -16.17 5.48
CA GLY A 257 -8.15 -17.13 5.82
C GLY A 257 -7.16 -16.53 6.83
N VAL A 258 -6.66 -17.37 7.73
CA VAL A 258 -5.52 -17.09 8.61
C VAL A 258 -4.34 -17.88 8.08
N MET A 259 -3.35 -17.18 7.53
CA MET A 259 -2.25 -17.82 6.83
C MET A 259 -1.38 -18.68 7.75
N SER A 260 -0.96 -19.85 7.29
CA SER A 260 -0.13 -20.77 8.05
C SER A 260 1.35 -20.37 8.06
N GLU A 261 2.12 -20.97 8.96
CA GLU A 261 3.59 -20.82 9.05
C GLU A 261 4.35 -21.27 7.78
N ARG A 262 3.66 -21.90 6.82
CA ARG A 262 4.24 -22.33 5.55
C ARG A 262 4.29 -21.22 4.51
N THR A 263 3.61 -20.10 4.74
CA THR A 263 3.49 -19.01 3.76
C THR A 263 4.34 -17.80 4.15
N ALA A 264 4.60 -16.91 3.19
CA ALA A 264 5.35 -15.68 3.44
C ALA A 264 4.60 -14.64 4.29
N THR A 265 3.31 -14.89 4.55
CA THR A 265 2.36 -13.99 5.24
C THR A 265 1.78 -14.65 6.49
N ALA A 266 2.51 -15.60 7.08
CA ALA A 266 2.10 -16.37 8.26
C ALA A 266 1.42 -15.50 9.34
N GLY A 267 0.27 -15.97 9.82
CA GLY A 267 -0.56 -15.32 10.84
C GLY A 267 -1.43 -14.17 10.34
N LEU A 268 -1.19 -13.63 9.14
CA LEU A 268 -2.03 -12.55 8.59
C LEU A 268 -3.42 -13.07 8.21
N ILE A 269 -4.41 -12.18 8.29
CA ILE A 269 -5.84 -12.49 8.08
C ILE A 269 -6.37 -11.72 6.88
N TYR A 270 -6.85 -12.45 5.85
CA TYR A 270 -7.40 -11.87 4.63
C TYR A 270 -8.23 -12.86 3.80
N PRO A 271 -9.07 -12.38 2.84
CA PRO A 271 -9.80 -13.30 1.96
C PRO A 271 -8.83 -14.09 1.06
N PRO A 272 -9.10 -15.37 0.78
CA PRO A 272 -8.33 -16.19 -0.16
C PRO A 272 -8.05 -15.45 -1.48
N GLY A 273 -6.88 -15.63 -2.06
CA GLY A 273 -6.51 -14.92 -3.28
C GLY A 273 -5.01 -14.84 -3.55
N GLY A 274 -4.70 -14.60 -4.83
CA GLY A 274 -3.34 -14.64 -5.34
C GLY A 274 -3.05 -13.55 -6.37
N ASN A 275 -1.75 -13.35 -6.60
CA ASN A 275 -1.27 -12.45 -7.66
C ASN A 275 -1.64 -13.01 -9.03
N LEU A 276 -1.87 -12.11 -9.98
CA LEU A 276 -2.13 -12.48 -11.37
C LEU A 276 -0.82 -12.90 -12.06
N ASP A 277 -0.91 -13.88 -12.95
CA ASP A 277 0.23 -14.38 -13.72
C ASP A 277 -0.15 -14.69 -15.18
N PRO A 278 0.82 -15.04 -16.06
CA PRO A 278 0.54 -15.28 -17.47
C PRO A 278 -0.46 -16.41 -17.78
N THR A 279 -0.74 -17.30 -16.82
CA THR A 279 -1.77 -18.34 -16.96
C THR A 279 -3.18 -17.78 -16.84
N ASP A 280 -3.36 -16.57 -16.31
CA ASP A 280 -4.65 -15.87 -16.21
C ASP A 280 -4.98 -15.08 -17.48
N LEU A 281 -4.30 -15.33 -18.60
CA LEU A 281 -4.54 -14.64 -19.87
C LEU A 281 -5.55 -15.37 -20.75
N LEU A 282 -6.50 -14.61 -21.29
CA LEU A 282 -7.38 -15.05 -22.36
C LEU A 282 -6.66 -14.99 -23.72
N ASP A 283 -7.18 -15.73 -24.70
CA ASP A 283 -6.64 -15.78 -26.07
C ASP A 283 -6.55 -14.40 -26.75
N ASP A 284 -7.37 -13.44 -26.31
CA ASP A 284 -7.39 -12.06 -26.83
C ASP A 284 -6.45 -11.09 -26.08
N GLY A 285 -5.65 -11.59 -25.14
CA GLY A 285 -4.68 -10.82 -24.36
C GLY A 285 -5.28 -10.04 -23.17
N ARG A 286 -6.57 -10.22 -22.88
CA ARG A 286 -7.17 -9.74 -21.62
C ARG A 286 -6.80 -10.63 -20.44
N VAL A 287 -6.75 -10.03 -19.25
CA VAL A 287 -6.51 -10.73 -18.00
C VAL A 287 -7.84 -11.20 -17.40
N ASP A 288 -8.01 -12.51 -17.20
CA ASP A 288 -9.17 -13.13 -16.57
C ASP A 288 -9.07 -13.12 -15.04
N VAL A 289 -9.23 -11.94 -14.45
CA VAL A 289 -9.20 -11.75 -13.00
C VAL A 289 -10.25 -12.61 -12.29
N VAL A 290 -11.44 -12.77 -12.87
CA VAL A 290 -12.53 -13.54 -12.25
C VAL A 290 -12.20 -15.03 -12.27
N GLY A 291 -11.64 -15.54 -13.37
CA GLY A 291 -11.12 -16.89 -13.46
C GLY A 291 -10.04 -17.16 -12.41
N ALA A 292 -9.08 -16.24 -12.26
CA ALA A 292 -8.04 -16.32 -11.24
C ALA A 292 -8.64 -16.39 -9.81
N ILE A 293 -9.64 -15.56 -9.50
CA ILE A 293 -10.31 -15.58 -8.19
C ILE A 293 -10.97 -16.95 -7.91
N TYR A 294 -11.62 -17.57 -8.90
CA TYR A 294 -12.21 -18.89 -8.71
C TYR A 294 -11.16 -19.99 -8.55
N ARG A 295 -10.02 -19.88 -9.23
CA ARG A 295 -8.89 -20.81 -9.06
C ARG A 295 -8.36 -20.76 -7.63
N GLU A 296 -8.04 -19.56 -7.14
CA GLU A 296 -7.54 -19.35 -5.78
C GLU A 296 -8.58 -19.77 -4.71
N LEU A 297 -9.87 -19.51 -4.97
CA LEU A 297 -10.95 -20.02 -4.12
C LEU A 297 -10.89 -21.54 -3.98
N GLU A 298 -10.79 -22.27 -5.09
CA GLU A 298 -10.77 -23.73 -5.09
C GLU A 298 -9.48 -24.27 -4.44
N GLU A 299 -8.33 -23.68 -4.75
CA GLU A 299 -7.01 -24.08 -4.25
C GLU A 299 -6.85 -23.88 -2.73
N GLU A 300 -7.41 -22.80 -2.16
CA GLU A 300 -7.27 -22.51 -0.73
C GLU A 300 -8.42 -23.07 0.13
N THR A 301 -9.63 -23.15 -0.43
CA THR A 301 -10.85 -23.42 0.36
C THR A 301 -11.54 -24.74 0.02
N GLY A 302 -11.27 -25.28 -1.17
CA GLY A 302 -11.96 -26.45 -1.72
C GLY A 302 -13.38 -26.16 -2.22
N LEU A 303 -13.84 -24.92 -2.17
CA LEU A 303 -15.12 -24.50 -2.76
C LEU A 303 -14.93 -24.20 -4.24
N GLY A 304 -15.71 -24.85 -5.09
CA GLY A 304 -15.73 -24.58 -6.52
C GLY A 304 -16.77 -23.53 -6.91
N LYS A 305 -16.75 -23.15 -8.19
CA LYS A 305 -17.72 -22.20 -8.77
C LYS A 305 -19.19 -22.61 -8.59
N ASN A 306 -19.48 -23.91 -8.45
CA ASN A 306 -20.84 -24.42 -8.27
C ASN A 306 -21.32 -24.40 -6.81
N ASP A 307 -20.42 -24.18 -5.85
CA ASP A 307 -20.73 -24.15 -4.42
C ASP A 307 -21.09 -22.73 -3.93
N VAL A 308 -20.89 -21.72 -4.79
CA VAL A 308 -21.02 -20.30 -4.45
C VAL A 308 -21.84 -19.54 -5.48
N SER A 309 -22.41 -18.41 -5.07
CA SER A 309 -23.10 -17.47 -5.96
C SER A 309 -22.40 -16.11 -5.96
N ALA A 310 -21.92 -15.67 -7.13
CA ALA A 310 -21.32 -14.35 -7.28
C ALA A 310 -22.36 -13.25 -7.10
N ARG A 311 -21.99 -12.23 -6.32
CA ARG A 311 -22.87 -11.13 -5.94
C ARG A 311 -22.39 -9.78 -6.45
N ASP A 312 -21.24 -9.35 -5.94
CA ASP A 312 -20.66 -8.02 -6.20
C ASP A 312 -19.19 -8.18 -6.56
N LEU A 313 -18.71 -7.39 -7.52
CA LEU A 313 -17.28 -7.21 -7.76
C LEU A 313 -16.85 -5.87 -7.16
N LEU A 314 -15.78 -5.89 -6.38
CA LEU A 314 -15.25 -4.73 -5.67
C LEU A 314 -13.82 -4.44 -6.11
N VAL A 315 -13.43 -3.16 -6.11
CA VAL A 315 -12.03 -2.74 -6.13
C VAL A 315 -11.69 -2.12 -4.79
N THR A 316 -10.54 -2.50 -4.22
CA THR A 316 -9.99 -1.91 -3.00
C THR A 316 -8.61 -1.33 -3.24
N PHE A 317 -8.49 -0.01 -3.08
CA PHE A 317 -7.23 0.72 -3.16
C PHE A 317 -6.52 0.74 -1.80
N ASP A 318 -5.38 0.06 -1.70
CA ASP A 318 -4.63 -0.13 -0.47
C ASP A 318 -3.14 0.21 -0.71
N GLY A 319 -2.91 1.49 -1.01
CA GLY A 319 -1.61 2.02 -1.39
C GLY A 319 -1.08 1.41 -2.67
N SER A 320 0.11 0.80 -2.62
CA SER A 320 0.69 0.13 -3.78
C SER A 320 0.00 -1.19 -4.14
N ARG A 321 -0.99 -1.62 -3.36
CA ARG A 321 -1.81 -2.82 -3.57
C ARG A 321 -3.20 -2.43 -4.06
N ILE A 322 -3.70 -3.17 -5.03
CA ILE A 322 -5.09 -3.07 -5.50
C ILE A 322 -5.68 -4.47 -5.52
N SER A 323 -6.73 -4.67 -4.72
CA SER A 323 -7.49 -5.92 -4.73
C SER A 323 -8.71 -5.78 -5.61
N LEU A 324 -8.90 -6.71 -6.55
CA LEU A 324 -10.17 -6.94 -7.23
C LEU A 324 -10.84 -8.12 -6.54
N GLY A 325 -11.86 -7.84 -5.73
CA GLY A 325 -12.50 -8.81 -4.86
C GLY A 325 -13.89 -9.21 -5.35
N LEU A 326 -14.14 -10.50 -5.51
CA LEU A 326 -15.47 -11.03 -5.84
C LEU A 326 -16.17 -11.48 -4.56
N VAL A 327 -17.31 -10.88 -4.27
CA VAL A 327 -18.18 -11.29 -3.16
C VAL A 327 -18.97 -12.52 -3.58
N LEU A 328 -18.82 -13.59 -2.82
CA LEU A 328 -19.34 -14.92 -3.10
C LEU A 328 -20.24 -15.35 -1.94
N ASP A 329 -21.55 -15.42 -2.18
CA ASP A 329 -22.50 -15.92 -1.20
C ASP A 329 -22.43 -17.48 -1.16
N VAL A 330 -22.31 -18.03 0.04
CA VAL A 330 -22.25 -19.47 0.34
C VAL A 330 -23.53 -19.88 1.07
N PRO A 331 -24.23 -20.96 0.69
CA PRO A 331 -25.52 -21.31 1.29
C PRO A 331 -25.43 -21.79 2.74
N GLU A 332 -24.27 -22.28 3.19
CA GLU A 332 -24.02 -22.73 4.55
C GLU A 332 -23.72 -21.58 5.53
N LYS A 333 -23.88 -21.87 6.83
CA LYS A 333 -23.50 -20.95 7.91
C LYS A 333 -21.98 -20.89 8.08
N ALA A 334 -21.47 -19.76 8.56
CA ALA A 334 -20.03 -19.51 8.65
C ALA A 334 -19.23 -20.60 9.37
N GLU A 335 -19.72 -21.14 10.50
CA GLU A 335 -19.01 -22.21 11.23
C GLU A 335 -18.86 -23.47 10.39
N THR A 336 -19.91 -23.86 9.65
CA THR A 336 -19.88 -25.04 8.77
C THR A 336 -18.93 -24.82 7.60
N VAL A 337 -18.93 -23.63 7.00
CA VAL A 337 -17.99 -23.28 5.92
C VAL A 337 -16.56 -23.33 6.45
N ARG A 338 -16.27 -22.71 7.60
CA ARG A 338 -14.95 -22.75 8.26
C ARG A 338 -14.48 -24.18 8.49
N GLU A 339 -15.30 -25.04 9.09
CA GLU A 339 -14.95 -26.45 9.32
C GLU A 339 -14.61 -27.20 8.03
N SER A 340 -15.34 -26.92 6.95
CA SER A 340 -15.08 -27.52 5.63
C SER A 340 -13.74 -27.06 5.05
N ILE A 341 -13.46 -25.75 5.09
CA ILE A 341 -12.21 -25.16 4.61
C ILE A 341 -11.02 -25.73 5.38
N LEU A 342 -11.11 -25.82 6.72
CA LEU A 342 -10.02 -26.37 7.54
C LEU A 342 -9.78 -27.85 7.27
N ARG A 343 -10.84 -28.63 7.02
CA ARG A 343 -10.71 -30.04 6.63
C ARG A 343 -10.02 -30.17 5.28
N PHE A 344 -10.38 -29.34 4.31
CA PHE A 344 -9.74 -29.31 3.00
C PHE A 344 -8.27 -28.90 3.10
N SER A 345 -7.97 -27.81 3.79
CA SER A 345 -6.59 -27.31 3.96
C SER A 345 -5.69 -28.34 4.66
N ALA A 346 -6.19 -29.03 5.69
CA ALA A 346 -5.45 -30.10 6.36
C ALA A 346 -5.14 -31.30 5.46
N ALA A 347 -5.99 -31.56 4.45
CA ALA A 347 -5.82 -32.63 3.47
C ALA A 347 -4.99 -32.19 2.25
N SER A 348 -4.83 -30.88 2.03
CA SER A 348 -4.04 -30.36 0.92
C SER A 348 -2.54 -30.48 1.21
N ARG A 349 -1.74 -30.48 0.14
CA ARG A 349 -0.28 -30.54 0.24
C ARG A 349 0.30 -29.24 0.82
N GLU A 350 -0.28 -28.11 0.41
CA GLU A 350 0.24 -26.78 0.72
C GLU A 350 -0.12 -26.33 2.14
N GLN A 351 -1.31 -26.73 2.66
CA GLN A 351 -1.79 -26.36 4.00
C GLN A 351 -1.66 -24.85 4.25
N GLU A 352 -2.12 -24.04 3.30
CA GLU A 352 -1.89 -22.59 3.30
C GLU A 352 -2.62 -21.87 4.44
N LEU A 353 -3.74 -22.43 4.91
CA LEU A 353 -4.56 -21.86 5.97
C LEU A 353 -4.38 -22.64 7.28
N SER A 354 -4.08 -21.92 8.35
CA SER A 354 -4.03 -22.46 9.71
C SER A 354 -5.35 -22.31 10.47
N ASP A 355 -6.14 -21.30 10.11
CA ASP A 355 -7.48 -21.06 10.61
C ASP A 355 -8.29 -20.26 9.56
N VAL A 356 -9.57 -20.05 9.81
CA VAL A 356 -10.43 -19.10 9.10
C VAL A 356 -11.07 -18.18 10.13
N ARG A 357 -10.86 -16.87 10.02
CA ARG A 357 -11.50 -15.86 10.83
C ARG A 357 -12.90 -15.57 10.31
N ILE A 358 -13.89 -15.81 11.16
CA ILE A 358 -15.28 -15.40 10.93
C ILE A 358 -15.45 -13.95 11.41
N VAL A 359 -15.91 -13.07 10.52
CA VAL A 359 -16.09 -11.65 10.78
C VAL A 359 -17.58 -11.32 10.72
N ARG A 360 -18.16 -10.88 11.83
CA ARG A 360 -19.62 -10.65 11.97
C ARG A 360 -19.96 -9.18 12.17
N SER A 361 -19.03 -8.39 12.69
CA SER A 361 -19.25 -7.01 13.07
C SER A 361 -17.98 -6.17 12.95
N LEU A 362 -18.14 -4.86 13.05
CA LEU A 362 -17.00 -3.93 13.06
C LEU A 362 -16.05 -4.15 14.26
N ALA A 363 -16.50 -4.80 15.33
CA ALA A 363 -15.65 -5.13 16.47
C ALA A 363 -14.61 -6.21 16.12
N ASP A 364 -14.91 -7.09 15.16
CA ASP A 364 -14.01 -8.17 14.72
C ASP A 364 -12.84 -7.64 13.87
N LEU A 365 -12.90 -6.36 13.46
CA LEU A 365 -11.91 -5.70 12.61
C LEU A 365 -10.70 -5.16 13.38
N GLN A 366 -10.73 -5.22 14.70
CA GLN A 366 -9.68 -4.70 15.59
C GLN A 366 -8.47 -5.63 15.69
N ASP A 367 -8.52 -6.82 15.08
CA ASP A 367 -7.38 -7.73 15.04
C ASP A 367 -6.24 -7.09 14.21
N PRO A 368 -5.05 -6.87 14.80
CA PRO A 368 -3.93 -6.28 14.09
C PRO A 368 -3.36 -7.19 13.00
N ALA A 369 -3.63 -8.50 13.04
CA ALA A 369 -3.24 -9.43 11.98
C ALA A 369 -4.12 -9.30 10.72
N MET A 370 -5.29 -8.67 10.82
CA MET A 370 -6.10 -8.36 9.64
C MET A 370 -5.43 -7.27 8.81
N ILE A 371 -5.13 -7.58 7.56
CA ILE A 371 -4.47 -6.61 6.69
C ILE A 371 -5.45 -5.51 6.24
N SER A 372 -4.91 -4.35 5.91
CA SER A 372 -5.68 -3.13 5.66
C SER A 372 -6.75 -3.26 4.59
N TYR A 373 -6.46 -3.85 3.42
CA TYR A 373 -7.48 -4.03 2.38
C TYR A 373 -8.62 -4.96 2.84
N ALA A 374 -8.30 -6.05 3.55
CA ALA A 374 -9.30 -6.99 4.08
C ALA A 374 -10.21 -6.29 5.10
N ARG A 375 -9.62 -5.48 5.98
CA ARG A 375 -10.36 -4.64 6.94
C ARG A 375 -11.28 -3.65 6.24
N SER A 376 -10.81 -3.01 5.18
CA SER A 376 -11.61 -2.05 4.39
C SER A 376 -12.77 -2.72 3.68
N ILE A 377 -12.55 -3.89 3.05
CA ILE A 377 -13.62 -4.70 2.43
C ILE A 377 -14.66 -5.10 3.46
N ALA A 378 -14.23 -5.66 4.60
CA ALA A 378 -15.15 -6.09 5.63
C ALA A 378 -15.98 -4.93 6.19
N ARG A 379 -15.34 -3.78 6.44
CA ARG A 379 -16.06 -2.57 6.86
C ARG A 379 -17.12 -2.17 5.83
N TYR A 380 -16.78 -2.16 4.55
CA TYR A 380 -17.71 -1.81 3.47
C TYR A 380 -18.92 -2.76 3.39
N LEU A 381 -18.71 -4.06 3.62
CA LEU A 381 -19.77 -5.08 3.52
C LEU A 381 -20.63 -5.23 4.78
N LEU A 382 -20.17 -4.73 5.92
CA LEU A 382 -20.88 -4.79 7.21
C LEU A 382 -21.65 -3.50 7.53
N THR A 383 -21.43 -2.43 6.78
CA THR A 383 -22.17 -1.16 6.81
C THR A 383 -23.24 -1.14 5.74
#